data_AF-A0A3E3E8B0-F1
#
_entry.id   AF-A0A3E3E8B0-F1
#
_cell.length_a   1.000
_cell.length_b   1.000
_cell.length_c   1.000
_cell.angle_alpha   90.00
_cell.angle_beta   90.00
_cell.angle_gamma   90.00
#
_symmetry.space_group_name_H-M   'P 1'
#
loop_
_entity.id
_entity.type
_entity.pdbx_description
1 polymer ?
#
loop_
_entity_poly.entity_id
_entity_poly.type
_entity_poly.pdbx_seq_one_letter_code
_entity_poly.pdbx_strand_id
1 'polypeptide(L)'
;MVFLSPIPGTRNKKNIAFTEFGRDFAEKTVGILRMAELDALAELSPEERELYIRLNEKYNCRLIEKLYRIMDEVNQDRKDCD
;
A
#
# COMPACT_ATOMS: atom_id res chain seq x y z
N MET A 1 4.59 -16.70 0.04
CA MET A 1 3.98 -17.44 1.17
C MET A 1 3.86 -16.50 2.36
N VAL A 2 2.77 -16.56 3.13
CA VAL A 2 2.50 -15.68 4.28
C VAL A 2 2.15 -16.53 5.50
N PHE A 3 2.38 -16.00 6.70
CA PHE A 3 1.87 -16.60 7.93
C PHE A 3 0.80 -15.69 8.55
N LEU A 4 -0.11 -16.32 9.29
CA LEU A 4 -1.20 -15.63 9.98
C LEU A 4 -1.01 -15.73 11.48
N SER A 5 -1.02 -14.60 12.19
CA SER A 5 -1.00 -14.59 13.66
C SER A 5 -2.29 -13.97 14.22
N PRO A 6 -2.82 -14.46 15.35
CA PRO A 6 -4.04 -13.94 15.94
C PRO A 6 -3.83 -12.49 16.43
N ILE A 7 -4.88 -11.67 16.34
CA ILE A 7 -4.89 -10.32 16.91
C ILE A 7 -5.55 -10.38 18.29
N PRO A 8 -4.87 -9.95 19.38
CA PRO A 8 -5.46 -9.91 20.72
C PRO A 8 -6.80 -9.17 20.74
N GLY A 9 -7.79 -9.74 21.44
CA GLY A 9 -9.13 -9.13 21.56
C GLY A 9 -10.09 -9.41 20.40
N THR A 10 -9.67 -10.15 19.36
CA THR A 10 -10.58 -10.53 18.27
C THR A 10 -10.40 -12.00 17.88
N ARG A 11 -11.51 -12.74 17.71
CA ARG A 11 -11.44 -14.15 17.28
C ARG A 11 -11.21 -14.29 15.77
N ASN A 12 -11.73 -13.35 14.99
CA ASN A 12 -11.87 -13.49 13.54
C ASN A 12 -10.91 -12.59 12.74
N LYS A 13 -10.06 -11.79 13.39
CA LYS A 13 -9.03 -10.99 12.69
C LYS A 13 -7.65 -11.58 12.92
N LYS A 14 -6.83 -11.59 11.87
CA LYS A 14 -5.47 -12.11 11.89
C LYS A 14 -4.53 -11.10 11.25
N ASN A 15 -3.32 -10.98 11.79
CA ASN A 15 -2.23 -10.29 11.12
C ASN A 15 -1.73 -11.17 9.99
N ILE A 16 -1.40 -10.56 8.86
CA ILE A 16 -0.79 -11.24 7.71
C ILE A 16 0.64 -10.71 7.60
N ALA A 17 1.62 -11.61 7.57
CA ALA A 17 3.02 -11.24 7.42
C ALA A 17 3.72 -12.20 6.47
N PHE A 18 4.73 -11.70 5.75
CA PHE A 18 5.54 -12.56 4.88
C PHE A 18 6.38 -13.53 5.70
N THR A 19 6.43 -14.79 5.24
CA THR A 19 7.50 -15.71 5.64
C THR A 19 8.81 -15.28 4.98
N GLU A 20 9.94 -15.85 5.38
CA GLU A 20 11.23 -15.62 4.70
C GLU A 20 11.15 -15.91 3.21
N PHE A 21 10.68 -17.11 2.84
CA PHE A 21 10.39 -17.45 1.45
C PHE A 21 9.43 -16.46 0.76
N GLY A 22 8.44 -15.94 1.49
CA GLY A 22 7.53 -14.93 0.99
C GLY A 22 8.21 -13.60 0.66
N ARG A 23 9.15 -13.17 1.49
CA ARG A 23 9.95 -11.96 1.23
C ARG A 23 10.86 -12.15 0.02
N ASP A 24 11.57 -13.27 -0.06
CA ASP A 24 12.46 -13.56 -1.19
C ASP A 24 11.70 -13.64 -2.51
N PHE A 25 10.52 -14.26 -2.49
CA PHE A 25 9.65 -14.30 -3.66
C PHE A 25 9.15 -12.91 -4.05
N ALA A 26 8.71 -12.10 -3.08
CA ALA A 26 8.30 -10.73 -3.34
C ALA A 26 9.45 -9.92 -3.95
N GLU A 27 10.65 -9.95 -3.35
CA GLU A 27 11.83 -9.26 -3.87
C GLU A 27 12.15 -9.68 -5.31
N LYS A 28 12.09 -10.98 -5.63
CA LYS A 28 12.30 -11.45 -7.01
C LYS A 28 11.22 -10.96 -7.98
N THR A 29 9.98 -10.81 -7.52
CA THR A 29 8.84 -10.50 -8.39
C THR A 29 8.69 -9.00 -8.61
N VAL A 30 8.78 -8.20 -7.55
CA VAL A 30 8.63 -6.73 -7.62
C VAL A 30 9.95 -5.98 -7.62
N GLY A 31 11.06 -6.63 -7.29
CA GLY A 31 12.38 -5.97 -7.25
C GLY A 31 12.80 -5.43 -8.61
N ILE A 32 12.47 -6.13 -9.71
CA ILE A 32 12.77 -5.65 -11.07
C ILE A 32 12.05 -4.31 -11.34
N LEU A 33 10.77 -4.23 -10.96
CA LEU A 33 9.99 -3.00 -11.10
C LEU A 33 10.57 -1.88 -10.23
N ARG A 34 10.88 -2.19 -8.97
CA ARG A 34 11.48 -1.25 -8.03
C ARG A 34 12.82 -0.69 -8.54
N MET A 35 13.66 -1.54 -9.12
CA MET A 35 14.94 -1.10 -9.71
C MET A 35 14.71 -0.16 -10.89
N ALA A 36 13.79 -0.51 -11.81
CA ALA A 36 13.44 0.36 -12.92
C ALA A 36 12.88 1.72 -12.47
N GLU A 37 12.06 1.75 -11.41
CA GLU A 37 11.56 2.99 -10.80
C GLU A 37 12.68 3.83 -10.20
N LEU A 38 13.64 3.20 -9.49
CA LEU A 38 14.78 3.89 -8.91
C LEU A 38 15.70 4.48 -9.98
N ASP A 39 15.95 3.74 -11.07
CA ASP A 39 16.76 4.20 -12.19
C ASP A 39 16.08 5.39 -12.88
N ALA A 40 14.77 5.33 -13.15
CA ALA A 40 14.03 6.45 -13.73
C ALA A 40 14.04 7.70 -12.82
N LEU A 41 13.90 7.52 -11.50
CA LEU A 41 14.01 8.61 -10.54
C LEU A 41 15.43 9.19 -10.45
N ALA A 42 16.45 8.36 -10.73
CA ALA A 42 17.85 8.77 -10.71
C ALA A 42 18.18 9.76 -11.84
N GLU A 43 17.48 9.67 -12.97
CA GLU A 43 17.64 10.58 -14.12
C GLU A 43 17.13 12.01 -13.86
N LEU A 44 16.23 12.18 -12.88
CA LEU A 44 15.75 13.50 -12.48
C LEU A 44 16.80 14.27 -11.68
N SER A 45 16.85 15.59 -11.89
CA SER A 45 17.61 16.48 -11.01
C SER A 45 17.09 16.42 -9.56
N PRO A 46 17.92 16.78 -8.56
CA PRO A 46 17.49 16.82 -7.17
C PRO A 46 16.21 17.66 -6.96
N GLU A 47 16.10 18.80 -7.64
CA GLU A 47 14.96 19.71 -7.55
C GLU A 47 13.68 19.10 -8.15
N GLU A 48 13.80 18.45 -9.31
CA GLU A 48 12.68 17.75 -9.95
C GLU A 48 12.20 16.57 -9.11
N ARG A 49 13.14 15.79 -8.53
CA ARG A 49 12.82 14.67 -7.66
C ARG A 49 12.08 15.13 -6.41
N GLU A 50 12.57 16.19 -5.77
CA GLU A 50 11.93 16.78 -4.59
C GLU A 50 10.53 17.32 -4.94
N LEU A 51 10.37 17.99 -6.08
CA LEU A 51 9.05 18.44 -6.55
C LEU A 51 8.11 17.27 -6.82
N TYR A 52 8.60 16.22 -7.49
CA TYR A 52 7.84 15.00 -7.77
C TYR A 52 7.34 14.35 -6.48
N ILE A 53 8.21 14.20 -5.47
CA ILE A 53 7.85 13.62 -4.17
C ILE A 53 6.73 14.44 -3.51
N ARG A 54 6.88 15.76 -3.41
CA ARG A 54 5.88 16.63 -2.79
C ARG A 54 4.52 16.59 -3.50
N LEU A 55 4.52 16.59 -4.83
CA LEU A 55 3.27 16.52 -5.59
C LEU A 55 2.59 15.16 -5.44
N ASN A 56 3.35 14.07 -5.47
CA ASN A 56 2.82 12.72 -5.26
C ASN A 56 2.28 12.54 -3.85
N GLU A 57 2.97 13.04 -2.82
CA GLU A 57 2.48 13.01 -1.44
C GLU A 57 1.14 13.73 -1.32
N LYS A 58 1.04 14.95 -1.85
CA LYS A 58 -0.22 15.71 -1.88
C LYS A 58 -1.33 14.97 -2.61
N TYR A 59 -1.03 14.39 -3.77
CA TYR A 59 -1.99 13.60 -4.56
C TYR A 59 -2.47 12.38 -3.78
N ASN A 60 -1.55 11.60 -3.22
CA ASN A 60 -1.85 10.37 -2.47
C ASN A 60 -2.70 10.67 -1.23
N CYS A 61 -2.41 11.73 -0.48
CA CYS A 61 -3.24 12.17 0.64
C CYS A 61 -4.69 12.45 0.19
N ARG A 62 -4.87 13.18 -0.91
CA ARG A 62 -6.21 13.48 -1.45
C ARG A 62 -6.92 12.24 -1.98
N LEU A 63 -6.20 11.32 -2.58
CA LEU A 63 -6.75 10.06 -3.06
C LEU A 63 -7.23 9.19 -1.89
N ILE A 64 -6.40 9.05 -0.86
CA ILE A 64 -6.74 8.30 0.37
C ILE A 64 -7.99 8.90 1.04
N GLU A 65 -8.06 10.23 1.19
CA GLU A 65 -9.24 10.91 1.74
C GLU A 65 -10.53 10.55 0.98
N LYS A 66 -10.46 10.49 -0.36
CA LYS A 66 -11.60 10.14 -1.21
C LYS A 66 -11.96 8.67 -1.10
N LEU A 67 -10.97 7.78 -1.07
CA LEU A 67 -11.18 6.35 -0.92
C LEU A 67 -11.85 6.01 0.41
N TYR A 68 -11.47 6.66 1.51
CA TYR A 68 -12.15 6.48 2.80
C TYR A 68 -13.62 6.85 2.72
N ARG A 69 -13.98 7.96 2.07
CA ARG A 69 -15.40 8.35 1.88
C ARG A 69 -16.19 7.30 1.13
N ILE A 70 -15.63 6.78 0.02
CA ILE A 70 -16.27 5.73 -0.77
C ILE A 70 -16.43 4.45 0.06
N MET A 71 -15.40 4.07 0.83
CA MET A 71 -15.48 2.89 1.69
C MET A 71 -16.53 3.06 2.80
N ASP A 72 -16.66 4.25 3.38
CA ASP A 72 -17.67 4.55 4.39
C ASP A 72 -19.08 4.44 3.79
N GLU A 73 -19.31 5.02 2.61
CA GLU A 73 -20.57 4.89 1.87
C GLU A 73 -20.92 3.41 1.59
N VAL A 74 -19.98 2.64 1.04
CA VAL A 74 -20.18 1.20 0.76
C VAL A 74 -20.44 0.39 2.03
N ASN A 75 -19.80 0.74 3.14
CA ASN A 75 -20.01 0.05 4.42
C ASN A 75 -21.35 0.43 5.07
N GLN A 76 -21.88 1.63 4.79
CA GLN A 76 -23.16 2.09 5.28
C GLN A 76 -24.31 1.42 4.50
N ASP A 77 -24.21 1.34 3.17
CA ASP A 77 -25.17 0.61 2.32
C ASP A 77 -25.31 -0.87 2.72
N ARG A 78 -24.22 -1.52 3.14
CA ARG A 78 -24.25 -2.90 3.62
C ARG A 78 -24.96 -3.08 4.96
N LYS A 79 -24.96 -2.05 5.83
CA LYS A 79 -25.66 -2.10 7.12
C LYS A 79 -27.16 -1.83 6.99
N ASP A 80 -27.57 -1.11 5.95
CA ASP A 80 -28.98 -0.81 5.69
C ASP A 80 -29.71 -1.96 4.98
N CYS A 81 -28.96 -2.98 4.52
CA CYS A 81 -29.47 -4.19 3.86
C CYS A 81 -29.50 -5.45 4.76
N ASP A 82 -28.97 -5.38 5.99
CA ASP A 82 -28.98 -6.44 7.03
C ASP A 82 -30.02 -6.11 8.12
#